data_AF-A0A9E7B6M1-F1
#
_entry.id   AF-A0A9E7B6M1-F1
#
_cell.length_a   1.000
_cell.length_b   1.000
_cell.length_c   1.000
_cell.angle_alpha   90.00
_cell.angle_beta   90.00
_cell.angle_gamma   90.00
#
_symmetry.space_group_name_H-M   'P 1'
#
loop_
_entity.id
_entity.type
_entity.pdbx_description
1 polymer ?
#
loop_
_entity_poly.entity_id
_entity_poly.type
_entity_poly.pdbx_seq_one_letter_code
_entity_poly.pdbx_strand_id
1 'polypeptide(L)'
;MNTEIPKRNVFFKRLLLTLVLVIVLLISLFLILAPHFAKNYINKNGKELTGRKINIEKIKINYFTSTLQIIDFSFFEQDDSALFVNFDTLMVNIKPLKLLNDEIYVEQFQLINPKVQVVQN
;
A
#
# COMPACT_ATOMS: atom_id res chain seq x y z
N MET A 1 47.38 -13.68 -34.04
CA MET A 1 46.00 -13.21 -34.25
C MET A 1 45.48 -12.70 -32.90
N ASN A 2 45.64 -11.41 -32.61
CA ASN A 2 45.13 -10.81 -31.36
C ASN A 2 43.71 -10.33 -31.62
N THR A 3 42.73 -10.99 -31.01
CA THR A 3 41.34 -10.54 -31.01
C THR A 3 41.17 -9.47 -29.93
N GLU A 4 41.27 -8.20 -30.31
CA GLU A 4 40.85 -7.11 -29.44
C GLU A 4 39.33 -7.13 -29.30
N ILE A 5 38.84 -7.48 -28.12
CA ILE A 5 37.41 -7.40 -27.79
C ILE A 5 37.05 -5.92 -27.71
N PRO A 6 36.05 -5.43 -28.48
CA PRO A 6 35.72 -4.01 -28.52
C PRO A 6 35.26 -3.51 -27.15
N LYS A 7 36.06 -2.62 -26.54
CA LYS A 7 35.86 -1.96 -25.23
C LYS A 7 34.46 -1.33 -25.03
N ARG A 8 33.78 -0.99 -26.13
CA ARG A 8 32.44 -0.36 -26.17
C ARG A 8 31.38 -1.16 -25.41
N ASN A 9 31.35 -2.49 -25.53
CA ASN A 9 30.28 -3.30 -24.94
C ASN A 9 30.38 -3.43 -23.40
N VAL A 10 31.58 -3.32 -22.82
CA VAL A 10 31.77 -3.44 -21.37
C VAL A 10 31.32 -2.16 -20.65
N PHE A 11 31.54 -0.99 -21.26
CA PHE A 11 31.10 0.30 -20.71
C PHE A 11 29.57 0.42 -20.68
N PHE A 12 28.89 0.11 -21.80
CA PHE A 12 27.42 0.11 -21.83
C PHE A 12 26.80 -0.89 -20.86
N LYS A 13 27.41 -2.08 -20.69
CA LYS A 13 26.96 -3.06 -19.70
C LYS A 13 27.07 -2.54 -18.26
N ARG A 14 28.15 -1.85 -17.91
CA ARG A 14 28.33 -1.23 -16.58
C ARG A 14 27.33 -0.10 -16.34
N LEU A 15 27.15 0.77 -17.33
CA LEU A 15 26.17 1.87 -17.26
C LEU A 15 24.74 1.33 -17.07
N LEU A 16 24.36 0.31 -17.84
CA LEU A 16 23.06 -0.35 -17.71
C LEU A 16 22.89 -0.98 -16.32
N LEU A 17 23.92 -1.66 -15.81
CA LEU A 17 23.88 -2.27 -14.47
C LEU A 17 23.68 -1.21 -13.38
N THR A 18 24.41 -0.10 -13.46
CA THR A 18 24.26 1.02 -12.52
C THR A 18 22.85 1.61 -12.60
N LEU A 19 22.32 1.81 -13.80
CA LEU A 19 20.96 2.33 -13.99
C LEU A 19 19.90 1.40 -13.38
N VAL A 20 19.98 0.09 -13.65
CA VAL A 20 19.07 -0.91 -13.06
C VAL A 20 19.15 -0.88 -11.54
N LEU A 21 20.35 -0.80 -10.97
CA LEU A 21 20.55 -0.74 -9.53
C LEU A 21 19.91 0.51 -8.91
N VAL A 22 20.06 1.67 -9.55
CA VAL A 22 19.41 2.92 -9.13
C VAL A 22 17.89 2.78 -9.18
N ILE A 23 17.34 2.22 -10.25
CA ILE A 23 15.88 2.01 -10.38
C ILE A 23 15.36 1.08 -9.29
N VAL A 24 16.03 -0.05 -9.06
CA VAL A 24 15.66 -1.00 -8.00
C VAL A 24 15.68 -0.33 -6.62
N LEU A 25 16.69 0.51 -6.36
CA LEU A 25 16.79 1.25 -5.11
C LEU A 25 15.65 2.27 -4.95
N LEU A 26 15.31 3.02 -6.00
CA LEU A 26 14.20 3.97 -5.99
C LEU A 26 12.85 3.28 -5.77
N ILE A 27 12.61 2.16 -6.46
CA ILE A 27 11.40 1.35 -6.28
C ILE A 27 11.34 0.83 -4.85
N SER A 28 12.44 0.28 -4.33
CA SER A 28 12.48 -0.26 -2.96
C SER A 28 12.18 0.83 -1.93
N LEU A 29 12.75 2.02 -2.09
CA LEU A 29 12.47 3.16 -1.22
C LEU A 29 11.00 3.57 -1.29
N PHE A 30 10.44 3.65 -2.50
CA PHE A 30 9.02 3.95 -2.67
C PHE A 30 8.12 2.93 -1.97
N LEU A 31 8.38 1.63 -2.15
CA LEU A 31 7.57 0.57 -1.53
C LEU A 31 7.65 0.61 0.00
N ILE A 32 8.80 0.95 0.59
CA ILE A 32 8.95 1.10 2.03
C ILE A 32 8.16 2.29 2.56
N LEU A 33 8.16 3.42 1.83
CA LEU A 33 7.51 4.65 2.27
C LEU A 33 6.02 4.73 1.93
N ALA A 34 5.56 3.98 0.93
CA ALA A 34 4.18 4.04 0.43
C ALA A 34 3.13 3.82 1.54
N PRO A 35 3.24 2.82 2.44
CA PRO A 35 2.26 2.64 3.53
C PRO A 35 2.21 3.83 4.49
N HIS A 36 3.36 4.47 4.75
CA HIS A 36 3.44 5.64 5.62
C HIS A 36 2.73 6.86 4.99
N PHE A 37 2.99 7.12 3.70
CA PHE A 37 2.32 8.20 2.98
C PHE A 37 0.81 7.95 2.85
N ALA A 38 0.40 6.71 2.57
CA ALA A 38 -1.01 6.35 2.50
C ALA A 38 -1.73 6.58 3.85
N LYS A 39 -1.15 6.13 4.98
CA LYS A 39 -1.68 6.39 6.33
C LYS A 39 -1.89 7.89 6.54
N ASN A 40 -0.83 8.67 6.31
CA ASN A 40 -0.86 10.11 6.59
C ASN A 40 -1.87 10.85 5.69
N TYR A 41 -1.96 10.47 4.42
CA TYR A 41 -2.91 11.07 3.48
C TYR A 41 -4.36 10.77 3.88
N ILE A 42 -4.68 9.52 4.23
CA ILE A 42 -6.03 9.12 4.65
C ILE A 42 -6.41 9.81 5.97
N ASN A 43 -5.51 9.83 6.97
CA ASN A 43 -5.82 10.48 8.25
C ASN A 43 -5.98 11.99 8.10
N LYS A 44 -5.22 12.63 7.20
CA LYS A 44 -5.31 14.07 6.95
C LYS A 44 -6.55 14.47 6.16
N ASN A 45 -6.89 13.70 5.12
CA ASN A 45 -7.95 14.06 4.17
C ASN A 45 -9.23 13.23 4.35
N GLY A 46 -9.30 12.33 5.33
CA GLY A 46 -10.43 11.41 5.50
C GLY A 46 -11.78 12.13 5.54
N LYS A 47 -11.84 13.29 6.20
CA LYS A 47 -13.05 14.12 6.28
C LYS A 47 -13.47 14.69 4.93
N GLU A 48 -12.50 15.09 4.09
CA GLU A 48 -12.77 15.53 2.72
C GLU A 48 -13.20 14.37 1.82
N LEU A 49 -12.54 13.21 1.95
CA LEU A 49 -12.78 12.03 1.12
C LEU A 49 -14.11 11.33 1.41
N THR A 50 -14.58 11.37 2.66
CA THR A 50 -15.72 10.56 3.11
C THR A 50 -16.80 11.34 3.86
N GLY A 51 -16.60 12.64 4.09
CA GLY A 51 -17.49 13.47 4.91
C GLY A 51 -17.34 13.26 6.42
N ARG A 52 -16.47 12.35 6.87
CA ARG A 52 -16.27 11.97 8.28
C ARG A 52 -14.79 11.78 8.57
N LYS A 53 -14.39 12.07 9.81
CA LYS A 53 -13.01 11.84 10.22
C LYS A 53 -12.67 10.34 10.19
N ILE A 54 -11.50 10.01 9.64
CA ILE A 54 -10.91 8.67 9.64
C ILE A 54 -9.61 8.74 10.43
N ASN A 55 -9.32 7.69 11.19
CA ASN A 55 -8.02 7.46 11.78
C ASN A 55 -7.59 6.01 11.53
N ILE A 56 -6.36 5.83 11.05
CA ILE A 56 -5.69 4.56 10.84
C ILE A 56 -4.38 4.62 11.58
N GLU A 57 -4.08 3.63 12.43
CA GLU A 57 -2.77 3.61 13.09
C GLU A 57 -1.69 3.01 12.21
N LYS A 58 -1.98 1.94 11.46
CA LYS A 58 -0.96 1.33 10.62
C LYS A 58 -1.52 0.71 9.36
N ILE A 59 -0.79 0.92 8.27
CA ILE A 59 -0.97 0.20 7.02
C ILE A 59 0.26 -0.69 6.83
N LYS A 60 0.05 -1.97 6.55
CA LYS A 60 1.11 -2.90 6.14
C LYS A 60 0.78 -3.45 4.76
N ILE A 61 1.78 -3.53 3.91
CA ILE A 61 1.67 -4.14 2.60
C ILE A 61 2.78 -5.18 2.47
N ASN A 62 2.41 -6.42 2.17
CA ASN A 62 3.35 -7.43 1.70
C ASN A 62 3.21 -7.55 0.18
N TYR A 63 4.18 -7.02 -0.55
CA TYR A 63 4.16 -6.98 -2.01
C TYR A 63 4.39 -8.36 -2.66
N PHE A 64 5.02 -9.30 -1.94
CA PHE A 64 5.25 -10.66 -2.45
C PHE A 64 3.98 -11.50 -2.39
N THR A 65 3.27 -11.44 -1.26
CA THR A 65 2.00 -12.16 -1.10
C THR A 65 0.80 -11.36 -1.59
N SER A 66 0.97 -10.08 -1.94
CA SER A 66 -0.13 -9.15 -2.25
C SER A 66 -1.17 -9.05 -1.14
N THR A 67 -0.68 -8.91 0.11
CA THR A 67 -1.52 -8.77 1.30
C THR A 67 -1.48 -7.32 1.81
N LEU A 68 -2.64 -6.70 1.93
CA LEU A 68 -2.86 -5.41 2.58
C LEU A 68 -3.44 -5.64 3.98
N GLN A 69 -2.91 -4.95 4.98
CA GLN A 69 -3.50 -4.89 6.31
C GLN A 69 -3.67 -3.43 6.74
N ILE A 70 -4.85 -3.11 7.28
CA ILE A 70 -5.15 -1.86 7.98
C ILE A 70 -5.38 -2.22 9.44
N ILE A 71 -4.61 -1.63 10.34
CA ILE A 71 -4.60 -1.94 11.77
C ILE A 71 -5.02 -0.70 12.56
N ASP A 72 -5.88 -0.92 13.55
CA ASP A 72 -6.55 0.07 14.38
C ASP A 72 -7.21 1.17 13.54
N PHE A 73 -8.30 0.80 12.89
CA PHE A 73 -9.12 1.72 12.09
C PHE A 73 -10.23 2.30 12.95
N SER A 74 -10.48 3.59 12.80
CA SER A 74 -11.57 4.32 13.43
C SER A 74 -12.20 5.30 12.45
N PHE A 75 -13.52 5.29 12.41
CA PHE A 75 -14.34 6.16 11.60
C PHE A 75 -15.38 6.81 12.50
N PHE A 76 -15.40 8.13 12.50
CA PHE A 76 -16.15 8.91 13.48
C PHE A 76 -17.53 9.32 12.95
N GLU A 77 -18.40 9.78 13.86
CA GLU A 77 -19.60 10.52 13.50
C GLU A 77 -19.24 11.90 12.89
N GLN A 78 -20.23 12.56 12.26
CA GLN A 78 -20.01 13.82 11.53
C GLN A 78 -19.48 14.97 12.43
N ASP A 79 -19.82 14.92 13.71
CA ASP A 79 -19.38 15.87 14.73
C ASP A 79 -17.99 15.53 15.31
N ASP A 80 -17.34 14.49 14.77
CA ASP A 80 -16.04 13.95 15.19
C ASP A 80 -15.98 13.47 16.66
N SER A 81 -17.11 13.34 17.36
CA SER A 81 -17.16 13.12 18.81
C SER A 81 -17.19 11.64 19.20
N ALA A 82 -17.98 10.84 18.48
CA ALA A 82 -18.19 9.42 18.74
C ALA A 82 -17.64 8.55 17.61
N LEU A 83 -17.32 7.29 17.94
CA LEU A 83 -16.97 6.28 16.95
C LEU A 83 -18.24 5.74 16.28
N PHE A 84 -18.29 5.81 14.96
CA PHE A 84 -19.33 5.19 14.14
C PHE A 84 -18.95 3.76 13.75
N VAL A 85 -17.73 3.56 13.22
CA VAL A 85 -17.18 2.25 12.89
C VAL A 85 -15.73 2.16 13.38
N ASN A 86 -15.36 1.05 14.01
CA ASN A 86 -13.96 0.72 14.26
C ASN A 86 -13.69 -0.78 14.11
N PHE A 87 -12.44 -1.14 13.90
CA PHE A 87 -11.98 -2.52 13.89
C PHE A 87 -10.49 -2.59 14.19
N ASP A 88 -10.05 -3.72 14.74
CA ASP A 88 -8.64 -3.94 15.11
C ASP A 88 -7.80 -4.21 13.86
N THR A 89 -8.29 -5.03 12.92
CA THR A 89 -7.56 -5.32 11.68
C THR A 89 -8.50 -5.67 10.53
N LEU A 90 -8.30 -5.02 9.40
CA LEU A 90 -8.77 -5.47 8.09
C LEU A 90 -7.58 -6.06 7.35
N MET A 91 -7.70 -7.31 6.90
CA MET A 91 -6.73 -7.98 6.04
C MET A 91 -7.38 -8.38 4.73
N VAL A 92 -6.75 -7.99 3.62
CA VAL A 92 -7.18 -8.33 2.27
C VAL A 92 -5.99 -8.90 1.51
N ASN A 93 -6.21 -10.02 0.84
CA ASN A 93 -5.23 -10.66 -0.02
C ASN A 93 -5.84 -10.88 -1.41
N ILE A 94 -5.11 -10.52 -2.46
CA ILE A 94 -5.58 -10.63 -3.85
C ILE A 94 -4.57 -11.41 -4.69
N LYS A 95 -5.05 -11.97 -5.82
CA LYS A 95 -4.17 -12.49 -6.88
C LYS A 95 -3.83 -11.39 -7.88
N PRO A 96 -2.66 -10.74 -7.81
CA PRO A 96 -2.34 -9.62 -8.70
C PRO A 96 -2.30 -10.03 -10.18
N LEU A 97 -1.89 -11.26 -10.49
CA LEU A 97 -1.85 -11.76 -11.88
C LEU A 97 -3.24 -11.84 -12.53
N LYS A 98 -4.31 -11.98 -11.74
CA LYS A 98 -5.68 -11.98 -12.25
C LYS A 98 -6.14 -10.61 -12.74
N LEU A 99 -5.56 -9.53 -12.20
CA LEU A 99 -5.84 -8.16 -12.64
C LEU A 99 -5.42 -7.91 -14.09
N LEU A 100 -4.45 -8.66 -14.62
CA LEU A 100 -4.05 -8.58 -16.03
C LEU A 100 -5.12 -9.11 -17.01
N ASN A 101 -6.10 -9.85 -16.47
CA ASN A 101 -7.27 -10.34 -17.19
C ASN A 101 -8.54 -9.56 -16.78
N ASP A 102 -8.38 -8.34 -16.24
CA ASP A 102 -9.46 -7.50 -15.71
C ASP A 102 -10.29 -8.16 -14.59
N GLU A 103 -9.72 -9.16 -13.91
CA GLU A 103 -10.38 -9.91 -12.85
C GLU A 103 -9.83 -9.52 -11.48
N ILE A 104 -10.68 -8.94 -10.63
CA ILE A 104 -10.35 -8.74 -9.21
C ILE A 104 -10.66 -10.04 -8.46
N TYR A 105 -9.61 -10.80 -8.15
CA TYR A 105 -9.72 -12.03 -7.38
C TYR A 105 -9.20 -11.83 -5.95
N VAL A 106 -10.09 -11.90 -4.96
CA VAL A 106 -9.77 -11.81 -3.53
C VAL A 106 -9.58 -13.23 -2.98
N GLU A 107 -8.36 -13.55 -2.55
CA GLU A 107 -8.06 -14.86 -1.93
C GLU A 107 -8.52 -14.91 -0.48
N GLN A 108 -8.36 -13.80 0.24
CA GLN A 108 -8.69 -13.70 1.66
C GLN A 108 -9.21 -12.31 1.98
N PHE A 109 -10.30 -12.29 2.74
CA PHE A 109 -10.85 -11.08 3.34
C PHE A 109 -11.16 -11.38 4.80
N GLN A 110 -10.57 -10.64 5.72
CA GLN A 110 -10.77 -10.82 7.15
C GLN A 110 -10.94 -9.46 7.83
N LEU A 111 -11.91 -9.41 8.73
CA LEU A 111 -12.20 -8.24 9.56
C LEU A 111 -12.25 -8.69 11.01
N ILE A 112 -11.35 -8.16 11.84
CA ILE A 112 -11.16 -8.58 13.23
C ILE A 112 -11.77 -7.53 14.15
N ASN A 113 -12.62 -8.01 15.07
CA ASN A 113 -13.32 -7.21 16.08
C ASN A 113 -14.03 -5.95 15.54
N PRO A 114 -14.83 -6.05 14.45
CA PRO A 114 -15.58 -4.90 13.96
C PRO A 114 -16.65 -4.46 14.96
N LYS A 115 -16.73 -3.17 15.20
CA LYS A 115 -17.77 -2.53 16.00
C LYS A 115 -18.43 -1.43 15.19
N VAL A 116 -19.75 -1.39 15.24
CA VAL A 116 -20.56 -0.34 14.64
C VAL A 116 -21.47 0.22 15.72
N GLN A 117 -21.53 1.53 15.83
CA GLN A 117 -22.41 2.23 16.76
C GLN A 117 -23.08 3.36 16.00
N VAL A 118 -24.42 3.41 16.07
CA VAL A 118 -25.21 4.49 15.47
C VAL A 118 -25.78 5.31 16.61
N VAL A 119 -25.42 6.58 16.69
CA VAL A 119 -25.98 7.51 17.67
C VAL A 119 -26.98 8.42 16.95
N GLN A 120 -28.22 8.42 17.42
CA GLN A 120 -29.27 9.29 16.90
C GLN A 120 -29.47 10.45 17.87
N ASN A 121 -29.26 11.67 17.37
CA ASN A 121 -29.60 12.91 18.06
C ASN A 121 -30.94 13.45 17.57
#